data_AF-A0A5J4Q3A4-F1
#
_entry.id   AF-A0A5J4Q3A4-F1
#
_cell.length_a   1.000
_cell.length_b   1.000
_cell.length_c   1.000
_cell.angle_alpha   90.00
_cell.angle_beta   90.00
_cell.angle_gamma   90.00
#
_symmetry.space_group_name_H-M   'P 1'
#
loop_
_entity.id
_entity.type
_entity.pdbx_description
1 polymer ?
#
loop_
_entity_poly.entity_id
_entity_poly.type
_entity_poly.pdbx_seq_one_letter_code
_entity_poly.pdbx_strand_id
1 'polypeptide(L)'
;VAASYFFYGWWDWRFLILIAFTSLCSYYSGILLEKAESKRTKQKWISASNIVLNLLILGIFKYFNFFSESFAALFQSFGYRMDTVTLDILLPVGISFYTFQALSYTIDVYQHKIKPTRDPIAFFAFISFFPQLVAGPIERATNLLPQFQRERTFDYAKAVDGMRQMLWGFFKKMVVADNCATAVNRIWQEYQFESGSQLLLVAVLFTFQIYGDFSGYSDIAIGCARLFGIELKRNFNFPYFSRDIAEF
;
A
#
# COMPACT_ATOMS: atom_id res chain seq x y z
N VAL A 1 16.88 -1.54 4.46
CA VAL A 1 16.37 -2.82 5.02
C VAL A 1 16.21 -2.76 6.52
N ALA A 2 17.27 -2.58 7.32
CA ALA A 2 17.18 -2.62 8.80
C ALA A 2 16.14 -1.64 9.38
N ALA A 3 16.20 -0.35 9.00
CA ALA A 3 15.22 0.65 9.46
C ALA A 3 13.77 0.27 9.14
N SER A 4 13.53 -0.25 7.94
CA SER A 4 12.21 -0.74 7.52
C SER A 4 11.73 -1.93 8.35
N TYR A 5 12.56 -2.95 8.51
CA TYR A 5 12.20 -4.15 9.27
C TYR A 5 12.01 -3.82 10.76
N PHE A 6 12.79 -2.88 11.30
CA PHE A 6 12.55 -2.35 12.64
C PHE A 6 11.19 -1.66 12.75
N PHE A 7 10.85 -0.80 11.80
CA PHE A 7 9.55 -0.10 11.77
C PHE A 7 8.36 -1.09 11.77
N TYR A 8 8.40 -2.13 10.94
CA TYR A 8 7.34 -3.15 10.91
C TYR A 8 7.36 -4.08 12.13
N GLY A 9 8.55 -4.46 12.59
CA GLY A 9 8.71 -5.32 13.75
C GLY A 9 8.27 -4.67 15.05
N TRP A 10 8.33 -3.32 15.12
CA TRP A 10 7.82 -2.54 16.24
C TRP A 10 6.31 -2.70 16.40
N TRP A 11 5.57 -2.86 15.29
CA TRP A 11 4.14 -3.13 15.32
C TRP A 11 3.87 -4.59 15.67
N ASP A 12 4.38 -5.52 14.86
CA ASP A 12 4.27 -6.96 15.12
C ASP A 12 5.32 -7.74 14.32
N TRP A 13 6.18 -8.46 15.02
CA TRP A 13 7.26 -9.25 14.42
C TRP A 13 6.75 -10.36 13.50
N ARG A 14 5.53 -10.88 13.68
CA ARG A 14 4.95 -11.93 12.82
C ARG A 14 4.79 -11.47 11.38
N PHE A 15 4.52 -10.19 11.16
CA PHE A 15 4.37 -9.62 9.82
C PHE A 15 5.69 -9.48 9.06
N LEU A 16 6.83 -9.47 9.77
CA LEU A 16 8.14 -9.53 9.12
C LEU A 16 8.33 -10.83 8.36
N ILE A 17 7.81 -11.95 8.89
CA ILE A 17 7.86 -13.25 8.23
C ILE A 17 7.09 -13.18 6.91
N LEU A 18 5.92 -12.54 6.91
CA LEU A 18 5.09 -12.42 5.73
C LEU A 18 5.74 -11.54 4.65
N ILE A 19 6.27 -10.37 5.03
CA ILE A 19 7.00 -9.48 4.11
C ILE A 19 8.24 -10.19 3.55
N ALA A 20 9.01 -10.86 4.41
CA ALA A 20 10.20 -11.60 3.98
C ALA A 20 9.85 -12.76 3.05
N PHE A 21 8.79 -13.51 3.33
CA PHE A 21 8.32 -14.61 2.50
C PHE A 21 7.87 -14.12 1.12
N THR A 22 6.99 -13.11 1.07
CA THR A 22 6.53 -12.49 -0.18
C THR A 22 7.71 -11.92 -0.99
N SER A 23 8.67 -11.27 -0.32
CA SER A 23 9.88 -10.74 -0.95
C SER A 23 10.74 -11.87 -1.54
N LEU A 24 11.01 -12.91 -0.76
CA LEU A 24 11.84 -14.03 -1.17
C LEU A 24 11.25 -14.76 -2.39
N CYS A 25 9.96 -15.10 -2.33
CA CYS A 25 9.27 -15.76 -3.43
C CYS A 25 9.31 -14.91 -4.71
N SER A 26 9.08 -13.61 -4.60
CA SER A 26 9.05 -12.70 -5.75
C SER A 26 10.44 -12.44 -6.33
N TYR A 27 11.46 -12.34 -5.48
CA TYR A 27 12.86 -12.26 -5.90
C TYR A 27 13.27 -13.48 -6.73
N TYR A 28 13.02 -14.69 -6.20
CA TYR A 28 13.35 -15.92 -6.92
C TYR A 28 12.51 -16.12 -8.18
N SER A 29 11.23 -15.74 -8.18
CA SER A 29 10.42 -15.74 -9.41
C SER A 29 11.07 -14.89 -10.50
N GLY A 30 11.57 -13.70 -10.19
CA GLY A 30 12.33 -12.88 -11.14
C GLY A 30 13.55 -13.59 -11.72
N ILE A 31 14.38 -14.21 -10.86
CA ILE A 31 15.57 -14.95 -11.32
C ILE A 31 15.19 -16.16 -12.19
N LEU A 32 14.14 -16.89 -11.81
CA LEU A 32 13.68 -18.06 -12.55
C LEU A 32 13.09 -17.67 -13.92
N LEU A 33 12.45 -16.50 -14.02
CA LEU A 33 11.95 -15.96 -15.28
C LEU A 33 13.08 -15.70 -16.29
N GLU A 34 14.19 -15.14 -15.83
CA GLU A 34 15.38 -14.91 -16.66
C GLU A 34 16.03 -16.25 -17.06
N LYS A 35 16.19 -17.20 -16.14
CA LYS A 35 16.71 -18.54 -16.47
C LYS A 35 15.82 -19.31 -17.46
N ALA A 36 14.54 -18.95 -17.57
CA ALA A 36 13.56 -19.58 -18.44
C ALA A 36 13.28 -18.77 -19.71
N GLU A 37 14.14 -17.79 -20.08
CA GLU A 37 13.93 -16.88 -21.21
C GLU A 37 13.61 -17.59 -22.53
N SER A 38 14.21 -18.75 -22.79
CA SER A 38 13.95 -19.56 -23.99
C SER A 38 12.64 -20.36 -23.97
N LYS A 39 11.93 -20.43 -22.83
CA LYS A 39 10.75 -21.29 -22.63
C LYS A 39 9.55 -20.47 -22.13
N ARG A 40 8.83 -19.84 -23.05
CA ARG A 40 7.69 -18.94 -22.74
C ARG A 40 6.62 -19.58 -21.86
N THR A 41 6.27 -20.85 -22.10
CA THR A 41 5.30 -21.58 -21.26
C THR A 41 5.77 -21.70 -19.81
N LYS A 42 7.07 -21.97 -19.59
CA LYS A 42 7.65 -22.04 -18.25
C LYS A 42 7.62 -20.67 -17.56
N GLN A 43 7.94 -19.60 -18.28
CA GLN A 43 7.83 -18.23 -17.75
C GLN A 43 6.41 -17.88 -17.32
N LYS A 44 5.42 -18.24 -18.16
CA LYS A 44 4.00 -18.01 -17.85
C LYS A 44 3.60 -18.70 -16.55
N TRP A 45 3.99 -19.96 -16.34
CA TRP A 45 3.72 -20.67 -15.09
C TRP A 45 4.42 -20.05 -13.89
N ILE A 46 5.70 -19.66 -14.01
CA ILE A 46 6.42 -19.00 -12.90
C ILE A 46 5.71 -17.70 -12.48
N SER A 47 5.34 -16.87 -13.46
CA SER A 47 4.63 -15.61 -13.21
C SER A 47 3.25 -15.87 -12.61
N ALA A 48 2.47 -16.79 -13.19
CA ALA A 48 1.15 -17.16 -12.70
C ALA A 48 1.20 -17.71 -11.26
N SER A 49 2.15 -18.59 -10.94
CA SER A 49 2.32 -19.12 -9.58
C SER A 49 2.65 -18.02 -8.57
N ASN A 50 3.52 -17.07 -8.93
CA ASN A 50 3.83 -15.93 -8.05
C ASN A 50 2.64 -15.00 -7.85
N ILE A 51 1.86 -14.76 -8.92
CA ILE A 51 0.64 -13.96 -8.86
C ILE A 51 -0.38 -14.62 -7.94
N VAL A 52 -0.65 -15.91 -8.15
CA VAL A 52 -1.58 -16.69 -7.34
C VAL A 52 -1.14 -16.71 -5.87
N LEU A 53 0.15 -16.92 -5.59
CA LEU A 53 0.67 -16.90 -4.22
C LEU A 53 0.42 -15.56 -3.52
N ASN A 54 0.78 -14.45 -4.17
CA ASN A 54 0.61 -13.10 -3.63
C ASN A 54 -0.87 -12.75 -3.41
N LEU A 55 -1.73 -13.07 -4.38
CA LEU A 55 -3.17 -12.84 -4.27
C LEU A 55 -3.82 -13.76 -3.23
N LEU A 56 -3.34 -14.98 -3.06
CA LEU A 56 -3.80 -15.90 -2.02
C LEU A 56 -3.44 -15.36 -0.62
N ILE A 57 -2.22 -14.90 -0.42
CA ILE A 57 -1.79 -14.24 0.83
C ILE A 57 -2.68 -13.04 1.12
N LEU A 58 -2.86 -12.14 0.14
CA LEU A 58 -3.73 -10.97 0.30
C LEU A 58 -5.18 -11.39 0.59
N GLY A 59 -5.69 -12.40 -0.12
CA GLY A 59 -7.03 -12.96 0.04
C GLY A 59 -7.27 -13.49 1.46
N ILE A 60 -6.35 -14.31 1.97
CA ILE A 60 -6.42 -14.88 3.31
C ILE A 60 -6.37 -13.76 4.36
N PHE A 61 -5.35 -12.91 4.35
CA PHE A 61 -5.18 -11.93 5.42
C PHE A 61 -6.20 -10.78 5.38
N LYS A 62 -6.74 -10.43 4.21
CA LYS A 62 -7.66 -9.29 4.07
C LYS A 62 -9.13 -9.69 4.11
N TYR A 63 -9.49 -10.87 3.60
CA TYR A 63 -10.87 -11.23 3.36
C TYR A 63 -11.32 -12.51 4.06
N PHE A 64 -10.43 -13.26 4.73
CA PHE A 64 -10.81 -14.51 5.38
C PHE A 64 -11.94 -14.33 6.40
N ASN A 65 -11.87 -13.32 7.27
CA ASN A 65 -12.92 -13.05 8.27
C ASN A 65 -14.25 -12.76 7.58
N PHE A 66 -14.26 -11.84 6.61
CA PHE A 66 -15.44 -11.49 5.83
C PHE A 66 -16.07 -12.71 5.12
N PHE A 67 -15.25 -13.54 4.47
CA PHE A 67 -15.73 -14.74 3.78
C PHE A 67 -16.22 -15.81 4.76
N SER A 68 -15.54 -16.01 5.89
CA SER A 68 -15.93 -16.97 6.92
C SER A 68 -17.27 -16.61 7.55
N GLU A 69 -17.46 -15.33 7.91
CA GLU A 69 -18.73 -14.80 8.43
C GLU A 69 -19.85 -14.90 7.40
N SER A 70 -19.59 -14.51 6.15
CA SER A 70 -20.58 -14.60 5.07
C SER A 70 -20.99 -16.03 4.77
N PHE A 71 -20.04 -16.98 4.79
CA PHE A 71 -20.32 -18.39 4.55
C PHE A 71 -21.10 -19.01 5.70
N ALA A 72 -20.76 -18.68 6.95
CA ALA A 72 -21.54 -19.12 8.12
C ALA A 72 -22.97 -18.58 8.09
N ALA A 73 -23.17 -17.30 7.77
CA ALA A 73 -24.48 -16.70 7.62
C ALA A 73 -25.31 -17.37 6.50
N LEU A 74 -24.66 -17.70 5.37
CA LEU A 74 -25.30 -18.43 4.27
C LEU A 74 -25.73 -19.82 4.71
N PHE A 75 -24.87 -20.61 5.36
CA PHE A 75 -25.22 -21.96 5.83
C PHE A 75 -26.28 -21.94 6.93
N GLN A 76 -26.28 -20.93 7.78
CA GLN A 76 -27.32 -20.70 8.78
C GLN A 76 -28.68 -20.46 8.10
N SER A 77 -28.71 -19.76 6.96
CA SER A 77 -29.94 -19.58 6.17
C SER A 77 -30.49 -20.89 5.59
N PHE A 78 -29.63 -21.90 5.39
CA PHE A 78 -30.01 -23.27 5.00
C PHE A 78 -30.26 -24.20 6.20
N GLY A 79 -30.25 -23.68 7.43
CA GLY A 79 -30.54 -24.44 8.66
C GLY A 79 -29.33 -25.17 9.26
N TYR A 80 -28.12 -25.01 8.70
CA TYR A 80 -26.89 -25.59 9.22
C TYR A 80 -26.16 -24.59 10.12
N ARG A 81 -25.92 -24.94 11.39
CA ARG A 81 -25.06 -24.15 12.29
C ARG A 81 -23.62 -24.62 12.12
N MET A 82 -22.83 -23.82 11.41
CA MET A 82 -21.39 -23.97 11.33
C MET A 82 -20.77 -23.19 12.48
N ASP A 83 -19.90 -23.83 13.27
CA ASP A 83 -19.01 -23.07 14.16
C ASP A 83 -18.07 -22.27 13.26
N THR A 84 -18.16 -20.95 13.35
CA THR A 84 -17.23 -20.07 12.65
C THR A 84 -15.84 -20.35 13.21
N VAL A 85 -14.92 -20.84 12.37
CA VAL A 85 -13.50 -20.80 12.69
C VAL A 85 -13.11 -19.32 12.70
N THR A 86 -13.25 -18.69 13.87
CA THR A 86 -12.86 -17.31 14.15
C THR A 86 -11.35 -17.26 14.31
N LEU A 87 -10.64 -17.54 13.22
CA LEU A 87 -9.28 -17.05 13.09
C LEU A 87 -9.41 -15.53 12.97
N ASP A 88 -9.31 -14.80 14.08
CA ASP A 88 -9.23 -13.35 14.04
C ASP A 88 -7.84 -12.95 13.51
N ILE A 89 -7.70 -13.02 12.17
CA ILE A 89 -6.43 -12.75 11.51
C ILE A 89 -6.18 -11.25 11.59
N LEU A 90 -5.21 -10.86 12.43
CA LEU A 90 -4.74 -9.48 12.50
C LEU A 90 -4.19 -9.05 11.13
N LEU A 91 -4.77 -8.00 10.56
CA LEU A 91 -4.42 -7.50 9.24
C LEU A 91 -3.03 -6.84 9.26
N PRO A 92 -2.06 -7.32 8.46
CA PRO A 92 -0.73 -6.73 8.41
C PRO A 92 -0.78 -5.35 7.77
N VAL A 93 -0.19 -4.36 8.44
CA VAL A 93 -0.07 -3.00 7.91
C VAL A 93 0.69 -3.04 6.59
N GLY A 94 0.13 -2.42 5.56
CA GLY A 94 0.77 -2.31 4.25
C GLY A 94 0.70 -3.57 3.37
N ILE A 95 -0.08 -4.60 3.74
CA ILE A 95 -0.20 -5.84 2.96
C ILE A 95 -0.55 -5.62 1.49
N SER A 96 -1.49 -4.72 1.22
CA SER A 96 -1.86 -4.41 -0.16
C SER A 96 -0.69 -3.79 -0.93
N PHE A 97 0.07 -2.88 -0.32
CA PHE A 97 1.17 -2.17 -0.96
C PHE A 97 2.33 -3.08 -1.32
N TYR A 98 2.90 -3.84 -0.37
CA TYR A 98 4.02 -4.73 -0.70
C TYR A 98 3.60 -5.85 -1.64
N THR A 99 2.35 -6.31 -1.56
CA THR A 99 1.82 -7.33 -2.49
C THR A 99 1.76 -6.77 -3.91
N PHE A 100 1.23 -5.55 -4.11
CA PHE A 100 1.20 -4.95 -5.44
C PHE A 100 2.59 -4.61 -5.98
N GLN A 101 3.54 -4.21 -5.14
CA GLN A 101 4.94 -4.02 -5.53
C GLN A 101 5.60 -5.34 -5.98
N ALA A 102 5.40 -6.41 -5.21
CA ALA A 102 5.89 -7.76 -5.52
C ALA A 102 5.30 -8.28 -6.85
N LEU A 103 3.99 -8.12 -7.04
CA LEU A 103 3.30 -8.45 -8.29
C LEU A 103 3.82 -7.63 -9.47
N SER A 104 3.93 -6.30 -9.31
CA SER A 104 4.45 -5.40 -10.35
C SER A 104 5.82 -5.85 -10.80
N TYR A 105 6.73 -6.19 -9.88
CA TYR A 105 8.05 -6.69 -10.23
C TYR A 105 8.00 -7.95 -11.10
N THR A 106 7.32 -9.01 -10.65
CA THR A 106 7.28 -10.28 -11.39
C THR A 106 6.62 -10.12 -12.75
N ILE A 107 5.55 -9.30 -12.84
CA ILE A 107 4.86 -8.99 -14.10
C ILE A 107 5.76 -8.18 -15.04
N ASP A 108 6.43 -7.14 -14.54
CA ASP A 108 7.30 -6.29 -15.37
C ASP A 108 8.53 -7.07 -15.87
N VAL A 109 9.08 -8.00 -15.07
CA VAL A 109 10.14 -8.93 -15.53
C VAL A 109 9.61 -9.88 -16.61
N TYR A 110 8.43 -10.47 -16.42
CA TYR A 110 7.80 -11.37 -17.41
C TYR A 110 7.48 -10.66 -18.75
N GLN A 111 7.14 -9.36 -18.68
CA GLN A 111 6.90 -8.50 -19.84
C GLN A 111 8.17 -7.88 -20.41
N HIS A 112 9.35 -8.24 -19.90
CA HIS A 112 10.65 -7.69 -20.33
C HIS A 112 10.77 -6.16 -20.21
N LYS A 113 10.00 -5.54 -19.30
CA LYS A 113 10.07 -4.10 -19.01
C LYS A 113 11.26 -3.74 -18.12
N ILE A 114 11.68 -4.68 -17.28
CA ILE A 114 12.88 -4.60 -16.46
C ILE A 114 13.61 -5.93 -16.45
N LYS A 115 14.93 -5.87 -16.26
CA LYS A 115 15.72 -7.06 -15.93
C LYS A 115 15.53 -7.40 -14.45
N PRO A 116 15.49 -8.70 -14.08
CA PRO A 116 15.42 -9.07 -12.67
C PRO A 116 16.68 -8.62 -11.92
N THR A 117 16.49 -8.14 -10.69
CA THR A 117 17.62 -7.74 -9.84
C THR A 117 18.36 -8.96 -9.32
N ARG A 118 19.69 -8.87 -9.28
CA ARG A 118 20.58 -9.85 -8.64
C ARG A 118 21.05 -9.42 -7.25
N ASP A 119 20.65 -8.24 -6.81
CA ASP A 119 20.88 -7.72 -5.47
C ASP A 119 19.64 -7.99 -4.59
N PRO A 120 19.71 -8.98 -3.68
CA PRO A 120 18.62 -9.28 -2.77
C PRO A 120 18.40 -8.17 -1.73
N ILE A 121 19.45 -7.44 -1.33
CA ILE A 121 19.35 -6.37 -0.33
C ILE A 121 18.56 -5.20 -0.92
N ALA A 122 18.89 -4.79 -2.15
CA ALA A 122 18.11 -3.77 -2.86
C ALA A 122 16.66 -4.20 -3.07
N PHE A 123 16.42 -5.48 -3.41
CA PHE A 123 15.06 -6.01 -3.59
C PHE A 123 14.24 -5.96 -2.30
N PHE A 124 14.81 -6.44 -1.18
CA PHE A 124 14.15 -6.40 0.11
C PHE A 124 13.94 -4.97 0.60
N ALA A 125 14.89 -4.05 0.32
CA ALA A 125 14.72 -2.64 0.64
C ALA A 125 13.57 -2.01 -0.16
N PHE A 126 13.44 -2.36 -1.43
CA PHE A 126 12.34 -1.95 -2.30
C PHE A 126 10.98 -2.40 -1.76
N ILE A 127 10.81 -3.70 -1.47
CA ILE A 127 9.53 -4.24 -0.98
C ILE A 127 9.19 -3.76 0.42
N SER A 128 10.19 -3.55 1.28
CA SER A 128 9.98 -3.15 2.68
C SER A 128 10.08 -1.65 2.92
N PHE A 129 10.11 -0.79 1.89
CA PHE A 129 10.37 0.64 2.07
C PHE A 129 9.29 1.34 2.92
N PHE A 130 9.61 1.57 4.21
CA PHE A 130 8.62 1.99 5.21
C PHE A 130 7.94 3.33 4.93
N PRO A 131 8.60 4.36 4.33
CA PRO A 131 7.93 5.64 4.10
C PRO A 131 6.69 5.50 3.20
N GLN A 132 6.66 4.50 2.33
CA GLN A 132 5.60 4.34 1.34
C GLN A 132 4.49 3.35 1.76
N LEU A 133 4.83 2.33 2.53
CA LEU A 133 4.02 1.11 2.63
C LEU A 133 2.72 1.24 3.43
N VAL A 134 2.57 2.26 4.28
CA VAL A 134 1.35 2.45 5.07
C VAL A 134 0.27 3.17 4.25
N ALA A 135 0.66 4.26 3.57
CA ALA A 135 -0.27 5.14 2.84
C ALA A 135 0.42 6.03 1.79
N GLY A 136 1.61 5.63 1.33
CA GLY A 136 2.33 6.33 0.28
C GLY A 136 1.83 5.98 -1.12
N PRO A 137 2.35 6.66 -2.17
CA PRO A 137 2.03 6.37 -3.56
C PRO A 137 2.34 4.91 -3.93
N ILE A 138 1.52 4.24 -4.75
CA ILE A 138 1.87 2.88 -5.22
C ILE A 138 2.95 2.99 -6.30
N GLU A 139 4.14 2.47 -6.02
CA GLU A 139 5.28 2.52 -6.94
C GLU A 139 5.38 1.25 -7.77
N ARG A 140 5.82 1.43 -9.02
CA ARG A 140 6.21 0.31 -9.88
C ARG A 140 7.68 -0.02 -9.68
N ALA A 141 8.01 -1.30 -9.80
CA ALA A 141 9.39 -1.76 -9.72
C ALA A 141 10.30 -1.07 -10.74
N THR A 142 9.77 -0.73 -11.92
CA THR A 142 10.51 0.00 -12.97
C THR A 142 11.03 1.37 -12.54
N ASN A 143 10.35 2.04 -11.61
CA ASN A 143 10.72 3.37 -11.13
C ASN A 143 11.52 3.31 -9.82
N LEU A 144 11.05 2.51 -8.86
CA LEU A 144 11.57 2.55 -7.50
C LEU A 144 12.78 1.62 -7.28
N LEU A 145 12.77 0.40 -7.82
CA LEU A 145 13.83 -0.58 -7.59
C LEU A 145 15.23 -0.08 -8.04
N PRO A 146 15.39 0.57 -9.22
CA PRO A 146 16.69 1.09 -9.64
C PRO A 146 17.26 2.14 -8.67
N GLN A 147 16.42 2.87 -7.93
CA GLN A 147 16.90 3.89 -6.97
C GLN A 147 17.60 3.25 -5.77
N PHE A 148 17.25 2.00 -5.41
CA PHE A 148 17.92 1.25 -4.34
C PHE A 148 19.26 0.64 -4.77
N GLN A 149 19.48 0.48 -6.08
CA GLN A 149 20.72 -0.08 -6.65
C GLN A 149 21.79 0.99 -6.89
N ARG A 150 21.42 2.26 -6.84
CA ARG A 150 22.35 3.39 -7.00
C ARG A 150 22.94 3.76 -5.64
N GLU A 151 24.19 4.19 -5.67
CA GLU A 151 24.79 4.87 -4.53
C GLU A 151 24.01 6.15 -4.24
N ARG A 152 23.77 6.39 -2.95
CA ARG A 152 22.98 7.53 -2.47
C ARG A 152 23.90 8.45 -1.70
N THR A 153 23.93 9.72 -2.10
CA THR A 153 24.60 10.79 -1.37
C THR A 153 23.55 11.65 -0.68
N PHE A 154 23.90 12.18 0.48
CA PHE A 154 23.02 13.12 1.17
C PHE A 154 23.04 14.47 0.43
N ASP A 155 21.85 14.98 0.14
CA ASP A 155 21.64 16.29 -0.48
C ASP A 155 20.80 17.15 0.48
N TYR A 156 21.42 18.18 1.04
CA TYR A 156 20.78 19.06 2.01
C TYR A 156 19.57 19.80 1.43
N ALA A 157 19.65 20.23 0.16
CA ALA A 157 18.54 20.95 -0.48
C ALA A 157 17.33 20.04 -0.66
N LYS A 158 17.54 18.78 -1.09
CA LYS A 158 16.48 17.77 -1.15
C LYS A 158 15.92 17.43 0.22
N ALA A 159 16.77 17.40 1.25
CA ALA A 159 16.32 17.13 2.62
C ALA A 159 15.41 18.25 3.14
N VAL A 160 15.78 19.52 2.93
CA VAL A 160 14.94 20.67 3.29
C VAL A 160 13.61 20.67 2.54
N ASP A 161 13.63 20.37 1.24
CA ASP A 161 12.39 20.26 0.44
C ASP A 161 11.50 19.10 0.94
N GLY A 162 12.10 17.96 1.29
CA GLY A 162 11.40 16.83 1.91
C GLY A 162 10.73 17.22 3.23
N MET A 163 11.45 17.91 4.12
CA MET A 163 10.89 18.39 5.39
C MET A 163 9.75 19.40 5.20
N ARG A 164 9.87 20.32 4.23
CA ARG A 164 8.78 21.26 3.89
C ARG A 164 7.54 20.51 3.40
N GLN A 165 7.70 19.50 2.57
CA GLN A 165 6.58 18.68 2.10
C GLN A 165 5.95 17.88 3.24
N MET A 166 6.75 17.31 4.14
CA MET A 166 6.24 16.65 5.35
C MET A 166 5.43 17.62 6.20
N LEU A 167 5.93 18.83 6.44
CA LEU A 167 5.23 19.87 7.20
C LEU A 167 3.86 20.20 6.59
N TRP A 168 3.80 20.31 5.26
CA TRP A 168 2.53 20.53 4.56
C TRP A 168 1.57 19.32 4.69
N GLY A 169 2.10 18.10 4.57
CA GLY A 169 1.32 16.88 4.79
C GLY A 169 0.77 16.79 6.22
N PHE A 170 1.57 17.14 7.22
CA PHE A 170 1.17 17.25 8.62
C PHE A 170 0.06 18.28 8.84
N PHE A 171 0.16 19.46 8.21
CA PHE A 171 -0.89 20.46 8.27
C PHE A 171 -2.22 19.94 7.68
N LYS A 172 -2.19 19.37 6.47
CA LYS A 172 -3.40 18.80 5.85
C LYS A 172 -4.03 17.69 6.69
N LYS A 173 -3.21 16.82 7.28
CA LYS A 173 -3.69 15.72 8.11
C LYS A 173 -4.24 16.20 9.46
N MET A 174 -3.40 16.84 10.26
CA MET A 174 -3.71 17.13 11.66
C MET A 174 -4.56 18.39 11.84
N VAL A 175 -4.39 19.40 10.98
CA VAL A 175 -5.12 20.66 11.11
C VAL A 175 -6.40 20.65 10.29
N VAL A 176 -6.38 20.11 9.06
CA VAL A 176 -7.59 20.09 8.22
C VAL A 176 -8.39 18.82 8.46
N ALA A 177 -7.83 17.65 8.13
CA ALA A 177 -8.60 16.41 8.10
C ALA A 177 -9.12 15.97 9.48
N ASP A 178 -8.28 16.02 10.52
CA ASP A 178 -8.68 15.58 11.86
C ASP A 178 -9.73 16.51 12.50
N ASN A 179 -9.69 17.81 12.19
CA ASN A 179 -10.76 18.74 12.60
C ASN A 179 -12.07 18.49 11.85
N CYS A 180 -12.02 18.26 10.54
CA CYS A 180 -13.20 17.84 9.77
C CYS A 180 -13.77 16.52 10.29
N ALA A 181 -12.90 15.54 10.60
CA ALA A 181 -13.28 14.22 11.12
C ALA A 181 -14.07 14.32 12.43
N THR A 182 -13.74 15.28 13.30
CA THR A 182 -14.47 15.50 14.56
C THR A 182 -15.95 15.81 14.30
N ALA A 183 -16.23 16.72 13.36
CA ALA A 183 -17.60 17.07 12.98
C ALA A 183 -18.28 15.93 12.20
N VAL A 184 -17.59 15.32 11.25
CA VAL A 184 -18.11 14.22 10.42
C VAL A 184 -18.50 13.03 11.27
N ASN A 185 -17.61 12.57 12.17
CA ASN A 185 -17.88 11.40 13.01
C ASN A 185 -19.08 11.62 13.93
N ARG A 186 -19.21 12.82 14.51
CA ARG A 186 -20.32 13.16 15.40
C ARG A 186 -21.66 13.10 14.65
N ILE A 187 -21.78 13.84 13.56
CA ILE A 187 -23.05 13.95 12.83
C ILE A 187 -23.40 12.63 12.13
N TRP A 188 -22.39 11.86 11.67
CA TRP A 188 -22.62 10.55 11.07
C TRP A 188 -23.13 9.50 12.07
N GLN A 189 -22.74 9.58 13.35
CA GLN A 189 -23.26 8.68 14.39
C GLN A 189 -24.77 8.89 14.65
N GLU A 190 -25.27 10.11 14.47
CA GLU A 190 -26.66 10.48 14.76
C GLU A 190 -27.45 10.83 13.49
N TYR A 191 -26.96 10.41 12.30
CA TYR A 191 -27.45 10.86 10.99
C TYR A 191 -28.98 10.73 10.77
N GLN A 192 -29.64 9.80 11.45
CA GLN A 192 -31.08 9.55 11.37
C GLN A 192 -31.92 10.69 11.97
N PHE A 193 -31.33 11.48 12.87
CA PHE A 193 -31.99 12.58 13.58
C PHE A 193 -31.54 13.96 13.10
N GLU A 194 -30.62 14.01 12.14
CA GLU A 194 -30.00 15.25 11.67
C GLU A 194 -30.78 15.84 10.49
N SER A 195 -30.77 17.16 10.39
CA SER A 195 -31.47 17.85 9.30
C SER A 195 -30.73 17.67 7.95
N GLY A 196 -31.46 17.78 6.84
CA GLY A 196 -30.87 17.61 5.50
C GLY A 196 -29.71 18.58 5.20
N SER A 197 -29.73 19.79 5.77
CA SER A 197 -28.64 20.77 5.61
C SER A 197 -27.39 20.36 6.40
N GLN A 198 -27.54 19.73 7.56
CA GLN A 198 -26.40 19.18 8.32
C GLN A 198 -25.78 17.98 7.60
N LEU A 199 -26.61 17.10 7.02
CA LEU A 199 -26.12 15.98 6.21
C LEU A 199 -25.35 16.48 4.98
N LEU A 200 -25.83 17.52 4.31
CA LEU A 200 -25.12 18.15 3.19
C LEU A 200 -23.78 18.77 3.64
N LEU A 201 -23.77 19.49 4.75
CA LEU A 201 -22.55 20.07 5.32
C LEU A 201 -21.51 18.98 5.64
N VAL A 202 -21.93 17.87 6.22
CA VAL A 202 -21.05 16.74 6.54
C VAL A 202 -20.51 16.07 5.29
N ALA A 203 -21.30 15.92 4.23
CA ALA A 203 -20.80 15.39 2.97
C ALA A 203 -19.66 16.27 2.40
N VAL A 204 -19.80 17.60 2.49
CA VAL A 204 -18.75 18.55 2.11
C VAL A 204 -17.53 18.43 3.04
N LEU A 205 -17.72 18.40 4.36
CA LEU A 205 -16.62 18.25 5.32
C LEU A 205 -15.88 16.91 5.15
N PHE A 206 -16.61 15.84 4.84
CA PHE A 206 -16.02 14.53 4.57
C PHE A 206 -15.14 14.56 3.31
N THR A 207 -15.49 15.37 2.32
CA THR A 207 -14.66 15.59 1.12
C THR A 207 -13.31 16.21 1.49
N PHE A 208 -13.29 17.21 2.38
CA PHE A 208 -12.04 17.78 2.89
C PHE A 208 -11.28 16.82 3.82
N GLN A 209 -12.00 16.06 4.66
CA GLN A 209 -11.42 15.05 5.53
C GLN A 209 -10.66 14.00 4.72
N ILE A 210 -11.35 13.33 3.79
CA ILE A 210 -10.75 12.22 3.03
C ILE A 210 -9.57 12.70 2.18
N TYR A 211 -9.68 13.87 1.55
CA TYR A 211 -8.57 14.43 0.78
C TYR A 211 -7.40 14.84 1.66
N GLY A 212 -7.64 15.59 2.74
CA GLY A 212 -6.60 16.04 3.67
C GLY A 212 -5.88 14.87 4.33
N ASP A 213 -6.59 13.79 4.63
CA ASP A 213 -6.05 12.57 5.21
C ASP A 213 -5.11 11.85 4.24
N PHE A 214 -5.62 11.43 3.09
CA PHE A 214 -4.83 10.67 2.10
C PHE A 214 -3.72 11.50 1.44
N SER A 215 -4.03 12.75 1.08
CA SER A 215 -3.04 13.66 0.49
C SER A 215 -2.01 14.09 1.54
N GLY A 216 -2.40 14.21 2.81
CA GLY A 216 -1.50 14.47 3.94
C GLY A 216 -0.49 13.34 4.12
N TYR A 217 -0.96 12.10 4.24
CA TYR A 217 -0.09 10.92 4.33
C TYR A 217 0.84 10.77 3.11
N SER A 218 0.30 10.99 1.90
CA SER A 218 1.11 10.91 0.68
C SER A 218 2.26 11.93 0.68
N ASP A 219 2.01 13.16 1.13
CA ASP A 219 3.07 14.19 1.21
C ASP A 219 4.10 13.89 2.29
N ILE A 220 3.68 13.36 3.44
CA ILE A 220 4.60 12.90 4.49
C ILE A 220 5.48 11.76 3.96
N ALA A 221 4.89 10.80 3.26
CA ALA A 221 5.60 9.68 2.65
C ALA A 221 6.64 10.13 1.61
N ILE A 222 6.25 11.01 0.69
CA ILE A 222 7.15 11.56 -0.35
C ILE A 222 8.27 12.36 0.29
N GLY A 223 7.96 13.23 1.24
CA GLY A 223 8.95 14.05 1.92
C GLY A 223 9.94 13.23 2.75
N CYS A 224 9.46 12.20 3.45
CA CYS A 224 10.32 11.26 4.18
C CYS A 224 11.23 10.46 3.23
N ALA A 225 10.70 9.99 2.10
CA ALA A 225 11.49 9.27 1.10
C ALA A 225 12.64 10.12 0.53
N ARG A 226 12.43 11.43 0.32
CA ARG A 226 13.47 12.36 -0.14
C ARG A 226 14.64 12.47 0.84
N LEU A 227 14.41 12.33 2.15
CA LEU A 227 15.49 12.29 3.15
C LEU A 227 16.44 11.09 2.93
N PHE A 228 15.94 10.02 2.32
CA PHE A 228 16.72 8.84 1.94
C PHE A 228 17.26 8.90 0.51
N GLY A 229 17.12 10.05 -0.17
CA GLY A 229 17.49 10.21 -1.58
C GLY A 229 16.60 9.43 -2.55
N ILE A 230 15.37 9.09 -2.15
CA ILE A 230 14.41 8.34 -2.96
C ILE A 230 13.27 9.27 -3.39
N GLU A 231 12.97 9.24 -4.68
CA GLU A 231 11.93 10.05 -5.30
C GLU A 231 10.71 9.19 -5.59
N LEU A 232 9.67 9.35 -4.77
CA LEU A 232 8.35 8.76 -4.97
C LEU A 232 7.49 9.65 -5.88
N LYS A 233 6.57 9.06 -6.62
CA LYS A 233 5.60 9.75 -7.47
C LYS A 233 4.57 10.51 -6.63
N ARG A 234 3.95 11.52 -7.22
CA ARG A 234 2.82 12.22 -6.58
C ARG A 234 1.56 11.39 -6.74
N ASN A 235 0.81 11.25 -5.64
CA ASN A 235 -0.47 10.55 -5.64
C ASN A 235 -1.65 11.48 -5.96
N PHE A 236 -1.52 12.77 -5.63
CA PHE A 236 -2.57 13.78 -5.82
C PHE A 236 -2.02 15.01 -6.54
N ASN A 237 -2.81 15.55 -7.47
CA ASN A 237 -2.52 16.80 -8.16
C ASN A 237 -3.80 17.66 -8.27
N PHE A 238 -4.17 18.31 -7.16
CA PHE A 238 -5.34 19.20 -7.08
C PHE A 238 -6.64 18.62 -7.71
N PRO A 239 -7.07 17.39 -7.32
CA PRO A 239 -8.11 16.65 -8.04
C PRO A 239 -9.44 17.40 -8.09
N TYR A 240 -9.83 18.15 -7.04
CA TYR A 240 -11.08 18.91 -7.05
C TYR A 240 -11.10 20.15 -7.96
N PHE A 241 -9.97 20.50 -8.58
CA PHE A 241 -9.92 21.53 -9.62
C PHE A 241 -10.03 20.94 -11.03
N SER A 242 -10.22 19.63 -11.17
CA SER A 242 -10.46 18.99 -12.45
C SER A 242 -11.74 19.53 -13.11
N ARG A 243 -11.74 19.58 -14.44
CA ARG A 243 -12.85 20.10 -15.25
C ARG A 243 -13.82 19.00 -15.66
N ASP A 244 -13.38 17.75 -15.61
CA ASP A 244 -14.18 16.58 -15.95
C ASP A 244 -13.73 15.34 -15.17
N ILE A 245 -14.50 14.26 -15.31
CA ILE A 245 -14.30 12.99 -14.62
C ILE A 245 -13.05 12.25 -15.10
N ALA A 246 -12.58 12.48 -16.32
CA ALA A 246 -11.37 11.85 -16.83
C ALA A 246 -10.09 12.55 -16.33
N GLU A 247 -10.17 13.86 -16.07
CA GLU A 247 -9.12 14.65 -15.42
C GLU A 247 -9.04 14.41 -13.90
N PHE A 248 -10.17 14.10 -13.25
CA PHE A 248 -10.24 13.75 -11.82
C PHE A 248 -9.53 12.42 -11.50
#